data_AF-A0A7C7VZQ5-F1
#
_entry.id   AF-A0A7C7VZQ5-F1
#
_cell.length_a   1.000
_cell.length_b   1.000
_cell.length_c   1.000
_cell.angle_alpha   90.00
_cell.angle_beta   90.00
_cell.angle_gamma   90.00
#
_symmetry.space_group_name_H-M   'P 1'
#
loop_
_entity.id
_entity.type
_entity.pdbx_description
1 polymer ?
#
loop_
_entity_poly.entity_id
_entity_poly.type
_entity_poly.pdbx_seq_one_letter_code
_entity_poly.pdbx_strand_id
1 'polypeptide(L)'
;MIQSLPMNIHFAPKLRRTALLIITLFAGALVLGRSDIQPGDVGQQVRRFTRAIEFDYAGWALDALALKVRQAALGAVDYIPEAAQKQLVLDYLELVREIQQNEGELTRIYADPAVGDPESASVELRARLDELYNRRDFLAPLAESVLQGQLNAIAAEAGLTLGGQTIPPALYHVTPLPLALIVSPRDRIEQIADISLQPGMTAAE
;
A
#
# COMPACT_ATOMS: atom_id res chain seq x y z
N MET A 1 54.14 -29.55 9.23
CA MET A 1 53.63 -29.24 10.58
C MET A 1 53.66 -27.73 10.74
N ILE A 2 52.69 -27.13 11.47
CA ILE A 2 52.32 -25.69 11.61
C ILE A 2 51.08 -25.36 10.74
N GLN A 3 49.89 -25.83 11.14
CA GLN A 3 48.86 -25.18 11.99
C GLN A 3 48.08 -24.05 11.31
N SER A 4 46.84 -24.38 10.92
CA SER A 4 45.76 -23.51 10.49
C SER A 4 45.22 -22.65 11.65
N LEU A 5 45.12 -21.34 11.45
CA LEU A 5 44.42 -20.42 12.36
C LEU A 5 42.90 -20.49 12.10
N PRO A 6 42.04 -20.73 13.11
CA PRO A 6 40.61 -20.57 12.96
C PRO A 6 40.23 -19.09 13.08
N MET A 7 39.66 -18.51 12.03
CA MET A 7 39.05 -17.19 12.06
C MET A 7 37.67 -17.29 12.74
N ASN A 8 37.68 -17.27 14.07
CA ASN A 8 36.48 -17.26 14.88
C ASN A 8 35.86 -15.84 14.86
N ILE A 9 34.82 -15.63 14.06
CA ILE A 9 34.05 -14.38 14.06
C ILE A 9 33.17 -14.38 15.33
N HIS A 10 33.76 -13.99 16.46
CA HIS A 10 32.99 -13.65 17.65
C HIS A 10 32.30 -12.31 17.41
N PHE A 11 31.05 -12.34 16.94
CA PHE A 11 30.15 -11.18 17.07
C PHE A 11 30.09 -10.82 18.56
N ALA A 12 30.75 -9.73 18.94
CA ALA A 12 30.83 -9.29 20.32
C ALA A 12 29.40 -9.19 20.89
N PRO A 13 29.10 -9.79 22.06
CA PRO A 13 27.75 -9.80 22.64
C PRO A 13 27.20 -8.38 22.89
N LYS A 14 28.09 -7.39 22.96
CA LYS A 14 27.77 -5.96 23.02
C LYS A 14 27.12 -5.44 21.73
N LEU A 15 27.53 -5.92 20.55
CA LEU A 15 26.98 -5.51 19.26
C LEU A 15 25.57 -6.08 19.02
N ARG A 16 25.35 -7.34 19.43
CA ARG A 16 24.02 -7.95 19.44
C ARG A 16 23.06 -7.25 20.39
N ARG A 17 23.53 -6.88 21.59
CA ARG A 17 22.72 -6.15 22.59
C ARG A 17 22.36 -4.73 22.13
N THR A 18 23.29 -4.02 21.49
CA THR A 18 23.02 -2.66 20.96
C THR A 18 22.06 -2.70 19.78
N ALA A 19 22.22 -3.66 18.86
CA ALA A 19 21.25 -3.86 17.78
C ALA A 19 19.84 -4.19 18.31
N LEU A 20 19.73 -5.08 19.30
CA LEU A 20 18.46 -5.39 19.96
C LEU A 20 17.85 -4.17 20.65
N LEU A 21 18.65 -3.37 21.35
CA LEU A 21 18.16 -2.14 21.99
C LEU A 21 17.63 -1.14 20.97
N ILE A 22 18.34 -0.95 19.85
CA ILE A 22 17.91 -0.04 18.77
C ILE A 22 16.60 -0.55 18.15
N ILE A 23 16.49 -1.85 17.87
CA ILE A 23 15.26 -2.46 17.33
C ILE A 23 14.11 -2.29 18.32
N THR A 24 14.33 -2.53 19.61
CA THR A 24 13.31 -2.36 20.64
C THR A 24 12.90 -0.89 20.81
N LEU A 25 13.85 0.05 20.75
CA LEU A 25 13.57 1.49 20.78
C LEU A 25 12.79 1.93 19.54
N PHE A 26 13.14 1.41 18.37
CA PHE A 26 12.45 1.70 17.10
C PHE A 26 11.04 1.11 17.08
N ALA A 27 10.88 -0.15 17.50
CA ALA A 27 9.57 -0.77 17.68
C ALA A 27 8.73 -0.03 18.73
N GLY A 28 9.35 0.40 19.83
CA GLY A 28 8.71 1.26 20.84
C GLY A 28 8.25 2.58 20.26
N ALA A 29 9.07 3.25 19.45
CA ALA A 29 8.71 4.50 18.78
C ALA A 29 7.54 4.34 17.80
N LEU A 30 7.49 3.22 17.06
CA LEU A 30 6.36 2.91 16.17
C LEU A 30 5.05 2.66 16.93
N VAL A 31 5.10 2.04 18.11
CA VAL A 31 3.93 1.79 18.96
C VAL A 31 3.49 3.05 19.72
N LEU A 32 4.45 3.88 20.15
CA LEU A 32 4.20 5.09 20.95
C LEU A 32 3.81 6.32 20.11
N GLY A 33 3.92 6.25 18.77
CA GLY A 33 3.47 7.31 17.86
C GLY A 33 1.96 7.56 17.85
N ARG A 34 1.17 6.78 18.61
CA ARG A 34 -0.25 7.08 18.88
C ARG A 34 -0.39 7.91 20.15
N SER A 35 -0.06 9.19 20.11
CA SER A 35 -0.39 10.10 21.21
C SER A 35 -0.49 11.56 20.75
N ASP A 36 -1.65 11.91 20.18
CA ASP A 36 -2.19 13.26 20.28
C ASP A 36 -3.57 13.18 20.93
N ILE A 37 -3.57 13.21 22.27
CA ILE A 37 -4.80 13.34 23.07
C ILE A 37 -4.95 14.83 23.40
N GLN A 38 -5.57 15.58 22.50
CA GLN A 38 -6.10 16.91 22.80
C GLN A 38 -7.57 16.75 23.25
N PRO A 39 -7.91 16.91 24.53
CA PRO A 39 -9.29 16.80 25.00
C PRO A 39 -10.05 18.08 24.64
N GLY A 40 -10.86 18.04 23.58
CA GLY A 40 -11.75 19.14 23.18
C GLY A 40 -11.99 19.30 21.67
N ASP A 41 -11.27 18.58 20.82
CA ASP A 41 -11.28 18.78 19.37
C ASP A 41 -12.41 17.99 18.66
N VAL A 42 -13.17 18.64 17.78
CA VAL A 42 -14.23 18.01 16.96
C VAL A 42 -13.69 16.82 16.17
N GLY A 43 -12.41 16.88 15.77
CA GLY A 43 -11.71 15.75 15.13
C GLY A 43 -11.71 14.46 15.96
N GLN A 44 -11.64 14.53 17.30
CA GLN A 44 -11.72 13.33 18.17
C GLN A 44 -13.12 12.75 18.24
N GLN A 45 -14.16 13.59 18.19
CA GLN A 45 -15.54 13.11 18.14
C GLN A 45 -15.80 12.36 16.85
N VAL A 46 -15.31 12.86 15.72
CA VAL A 46 -15.40 12.16 14.43
C VAL A 46 -14.60 10.85 14.48
N ARG A 47 -13.35 10.87 14.98
CA ARG A 47 -12.53 9.65 15.14
C ARG A 47 -13.15 8.57 16.01
N ARG A 48 -14.00 8.92 16.99
CA ARG A 48 -14.74 7.92 17.77
C ARG A 48 -15.62 7.03 16.88
N PHE A 49 -16.17 7.59 15.80
CA PHE A 49 -17.02 6.87 14.85
C PHE A 49 -16.22 6.24 13.69
N THR A 50 -15.08 6.81 13.31
CA THR A 50 -14.29 6.33 12.16
C THR A 50 -13.15 5.38 12.51
N ARG A 51 -12.77 5.21 13.77
CA ARG A 51 -11.61 4.39 14.17
C ARG A 51 -11.57 2.97 13.60
N ALA A 52 -12.73 2.35 13.40
CA ALA A 52 -12.83 0.99 12.86
C ALA A 52 -12.53 0.91 11.35
N ILE A 53 -12.65 2.04 10.65
CA ILE A 53 -12.62 2.17 9.19
C ILE A 53 -11.48 3.08 8.71
N GLU A 54 -10.63 3.55 9.63
CA GLU A 54 -9.43 4.32 9.30
C GLU A 54 -8.39 3.44 8.60
N PHE A 55 -7.63 4.05 7.68
CA PHE A 55 -6.57 3.36 6.94
C PHE A 55 -5.38 3.04 7.86
N ASP A 56 -4.97 1.76 7.93
CA ASP A 56 -3.82 1.32 8.74
C ASP A 56 -2.51 1.40 7.95
N TYR A 57 -1.87 2.58 7.99
CA TYR A 57 -0.57 2.80 7.36
C TYR A 57 0.55 1.88 7.88
N ALA A 58 0.50 1.48 9.16
CA ALA A 58 1.56 0.67 9.77
C ALA A 58 1.43 -0.79 9.35
N GLY A 59 0.22 -1.35 9.43
CA GLY A 59 -0.10 -2.68 8.91
C GLY A 59 0.23 -2.77 7.42
N TRP A 60 -0.23 -1.79 6.64
CA TRP A 60 0.08 -1.68 5.22
C TRP A 60 1.60 -1.72 4.92
N ALA A 61 2.40 -0.94 5.65
CA ALA A 61 3.84 -0.89 5.43
C ALA A 61 4.53 -2.23 5.76
N LEU A 62 4.08 -2.91 6.81
CA LEU A 62 4.59 -4.23 7.19
C LEU A 62 4.22 -5.31 6.17
N ASP A 63 2.97 -5.30 5.68
CA ASP A 63 2.50 -6.24 4.67
C ASP A 63 3.23 -6.04 3.34
N ALA A 64 3.42 -4.78 2.92
CA ALA A 64 4.19 -4.44 1.73
C ALA A 64 5.63 -4.95 1.85
N LEU A 65 6.28 -4.75 3.00
CA LEU A 65 7.63 -5.26 3.25
C LEU A 65 7.69 -6.79 3.18
N ALA A 66 6.73 -7.48 3.82
CA ALA A 66 6.64 -8.93 3.80
C ALA A 66 6.39 -9.49 2.38
N LEU A 67 5.57 -8.80 1.57
CA LEU A 67 5.37 -9.13 0.17
C LEU A 67 6.68 -9.02 -0.62
N LYS A 68 7.45 -7.94 -0.44
CA LYS A 68 8.73 -7.76 -1.14
C LYS A 68 9.79 -8.79 -0.76
N VAL A 69 9.87 -9.17 0.51
CA VAL A 69 10.77 -10.27 0.95
C VAL A 69 10.43 -11.57 0.24
N ARG A 70 9.14 -11.91 0.10
CA ARG A 70 8.69 -13.10 -0.63
C ARG A 70 9.00 -13.01 -2.13
N GLN A 71 8.75 -11.87 -2.75
CA GLN A 71 9.05 -11.65 -4.17
C GLN A 71 10.55 -11.80 -4.47
N ALA A 72 11.41 -11.22 -3.62
CA ALA A 72 12.86 -11.33 -3.75
C ALA A 72 13.36 -12.77 -3.58
N ALA A 73 12.74 -13.56 -2.68
CA ALA A 73 13.11 -14.96 -2.48
C ALA A 73 12.69 -15.88 -3.63
N LEU A 74 11.62 -15.52 -4.36
CA LEU A 74 11.04 -16.36 -5.41
C LEU A 74 11.59 -16.07 -6.82
N GLY A 75 12.18 -14.90 -7.07
CA GLY A 75 12.72 -14.55 -8.39
C GLY A 75 11.69 -14.65 -9.52
N ALA A 76 10.40 -14.44 -9.22
CA ALA A 76 9.29 -14.86 -10.08
C ALA A 76 9.30 -14.22 -11.49
N VAL A 77 9.98 -13.09 -11.68
CA VAL A 77 10.06 -12.37 -12.96
C VAL A 77 11.01 -13.07 -13.94
N ASP A 78 12.03 -13.76 -13.44
CA ASP A 78 13.09 -14.37 -14.26
C ASP A 78 12.56 -15.51 -15.15
N TYR A 79 11.36 -16.01 -14.85
CA TYR A 79 10.73 -17.12 -15.56
C TYR A 79 9.64 -16.70 -16.56
N ILE A 80 9.37 -15.39 -16.71
CA ILE A 80 8.32 -14.89 -17.62
C ILE A 80 8.97 -14.34 -18.91
N PRO A 81 8.58 -14.82 -20.10
CA PRO A 81 9.07 -14.25 -21.37
C PRO A 81 8.76 -12.76 -21.48
N GLU A 82 9.68 -11.97 -22.02
CA GLU A 82 9.55 -10.49 -22.10
C GLU A 82 8.24 -10.03 -22.77
N ALA A 83 7.79 -10.71 -23.83
CA ALA A 83 6.51 -10.42 -24.48
C ALA A 83 5.31 -10.63 -23.55
N ALA A 84 5.34 -11.66 -22.69
CA ALA A 84 4.32 -11.92 -21.69
C ALA A 84 4.38 -10.93 -20.52
N GLN A 85 5.59 -10.45 -20.15
CA GLN A 85 5.77 -9.40 -19.15
C GLN A 85 5.09 -8.09 -19.57
N LYS A 86 5.30 -7.65 -20.83
CA LYS A 86 4.66 -6.46 -21.36
C LYS A 86 3.13 -6.60 -21.37
N GLN A 87 2.61 -7.73 -21.86
CA GLN A 87 1.17 -7.95 -21.92
C GLN A 87 0.54 -7.93 -20.52
N LEU A 88 1.19 -8.55 -19.53
CA LEU A 88 0.73 -8.54 -18.15
C LEU A 88 0.59 -7.11 -17.60
N VAL A 89 1.56 -6.23 -17.85
CA VAL A 89 1.49 -4.84 -17.39
C VAL A 89 0.34 -4.11 -18.08
N LEU A 90 0.16 -4.31 -19.38
CA LEU A 90 -0.96 -3.70 -20.11
C LEU A 90 -2.32 -4.20 -19.61
N ASP A 91 -2.45 -5.49 -19.35
CA ASP A 91 -3.67 -6.10 -18.80
C ASP A 91 -3.96 -5.55 -17.39
N TYR A 92 -2.94 -5.34 -16.57
CA TYR A 92 -3.08 -4.72 -15.25
C TYR A 92 -3.54 -3.26 -15.35
N LEU A 93 -2.95 -2.46 -16.25
CA LEU A 93 -3.35 -1.06 -16.45
C LEU A 93 -4.78 -0.95 -17.00
N GLU A 94 -5.16 -1.86 -17.88
CA GLU A 94 -6.52 -1.96 -18.41
C GLU A 94 -7.52 -2.30 -17.30
N LEU A 95 -7.18 -3.24 -16.40
CA LEU A 95 -7.99 -3.58 -15.23
C LEU A 95 -8.16 -2.39 -14.28
N VAL A 96 -7.09 -1.63 -14.02
CA VAL A 96 -7.15 -0.40 -13.21
C VAL A 96 -8.09 0.63 -13.85
N ARG A 97 -8.02 0.79 -15.17
CA ARG A 97 -8.92 1.67 -15.92
C ARG A 97 -10.39 1.24 -15.79
N GLU A 98 -10.67 -0.06 -15.90
CA GLU A 98 -12.03 -0.60 -15.75
C GLU A 98 -12.58 -0.31 -14.34
N ILE A 99 -11.77 -0.53 -13.30
CA ILE A 99 -12.13 -0.20 -11.92
C ILE A 99 -12.53 1.28 -11.79
N GLN A 100 -11.68 2.20 -12.26
CA GLN A 100 -11.93 3.64 -12.16
C GLN A 100 -13.22 4.06 -12.90
N GLN A 101 -13.53 3.43 -14.02
CA GLN A 101 -14.76 3.68 -14.76
C GLN A 101 -16.00 3.25 -13.97
N ASN A 102 -15.97 2.06 -13.36
CA ASN A 102 -17.06 1.54 -12.55
C ASN A 102 -17.23 2.33 -11.24
N GLU A 103 -16.14 2.74 -10.57
CA GLU A 103 -16.18 3.62 -9.39
C GLU A 103 -16.80 4.99 -9.72
N GLY A 104 -16.45 5.54 -10.89
CA GLY A 104 -17.04 6.78 -11.38
C GLY A 104 -18.52 6.66 -11.74
N GLU A 105 -18.99 5.48 -12.15
CA GLU A 105 -20.42 5.19 -12.33
C GLU A 105 -21.13 5.03 -10.99
N LEU A 106 -20.52 4.34 -10.03
CA LEU A 106 -21.05 4.17 -8.68
C LEU A 106 -21.25 5.54 -8.02
N THR A 107 -20.25 6.41 -8.12
CA THR A 107 -20.31 7.78 -7.62
C THR A 107 -21.46 8.57 -8.25
N ARG A 108 -21.72 8.38 -9.56
CA ARG A 108 -22.84 9.04 -10.25
C ARG A 108 -24.20 8.57 -9.72
N ILE A 109 -24.37 7.28 -9.43
CA ILE A 109 -25.61 6.74 -8.87
C ILE A 109 -25.90 7.36 -7.48
N TYR A 110 -24.88 7.46 -6.62
CA TYR A 110 -25.03 8.06 -5.28
C TYR A 110 -25.18 9.58 -5.30
N ALA A 111 -24.73 10.25 -6.35
CA ALA A 111 -24.86 11.70 -6.51
C ALA A 111 -26.16 12.14 -7.21
N ASP A 112 -26.92 11.22 -7.82
CA ASP A 112 -28.13 11.55 -8.57
C ASP A 112 -29.38 11.64 -7.67
N PRO A 113 -29.99 12.83 -7.48
CA PRO A 113 -31.17 12.99 -6.65
C PRO A 113 -32.44 12.35 -7.23
N ALA A 114 -32.44 11.96 -8.51
CA ALA A 114 -33.55 11.22 -9.11
C ALA A 114 -33.57 9.74 -8.70
N VAL A 115 -32.46 9.22 -8.19
CA VAL A 115 -32.35 7.84 -7.70
C VAL A 115 -32.87 7.79 -6.26
N GLY A 116 -34.06 7.23 -6.09
CA GLY A 116 -34.72 7.15 -4.77
C GLY A 116 -34.02 6.21 -3.78
N ASP A 117 -33.41 5.12 -4.28
CA ASP A 117 -32.63 4.17 -3.48
C ASP A 117 -31.32 3.81 -4.22
N PRO A 118 -30.24 4.58 -4.01
CA PRO A 118 -28.93 4.34 -4.64
C PRO A 118 -28.29 3.00 -4.23
N GLU A 119 -28.62 2.50 -3.04
CA GLU A 119 -28.04 1.25 -2.53
C GLU A 119 -28.56 0.05 -3.31
N SER A 120 -29.88 -0.01 -3.53
CA SER A 120 -30.51 -1.02 -4.37
C SER A 120 -30.14 -0.86 -5.84
N ALA A 121 -30.08 0.39 -6.33
CA ALA A 121 -29.76 0.68 -7.73
C ALA A 121 -28.31 0.31 -8.12
N SER A 122 -27.40 0.24 -7.15
CA SER A 122 -25.97 -0.02 -7.37
C SER A 122 -25.53 -1.47 -7.09
N VAL A 123 -26.42 -2.37 -6.67
CA VAL A 123 -26.05 -3.72 -6.20
C VAL A 123 -25.18 -4.48 -7.21
N GLU A 124 -25.58 -4.51 -8.47
CA GLU A 124 -24.84 -5.23 -9.52
C GLU A 124 -23.48 -4.58 -9.80
N LEU A 125 -23.41 -3.25 -9.79
CA LEU A 125 -22.18 -2.51 -10.03
C LEU A 125 -21.16 -2.72 -8.90
N ARG A 126 -21.63 -2.75 -7.64
CA ARG A 126 -20.78 -3.04 -6.47
C ARG A 126 -20.23 -4.47 -6.54
N ALA A 127 -21.08 -5.45 -6.86
CA ALA A 127 -20.62 -6.83 -7.03
C ALA A 127 -19.57 -6.97 -8.14
N ARG A 128 -19.71 -6.22 -9.25
CA ARG A 128 -18.71 -6.19 -10.31
C ARG A 128 -17.40 -5.54 -9.85
N LEU A 129 -17.48 -4.43 -9.11
CA LEU A 129 -16.30 -3.78 -8.53
C LEU A 129 -15.53 -4.72 -7.61
N ASP A 130 -16.22 -5.50 -6.78
CA ASP A 130 -15.60 -6.51 -5.91
C ASP A 130 -14.83 -7.56 -6.72
N GLU A 131 -15.37 -8.04 -7.84
CA GLU A 131 -14.68 -8.97 -8.74
C GLU A 131 -13.42 -8.33 -9.34
N LEU A 132 -13.52 -7.09 -9.81
CA LEU A 132 -12.39 -6.36 -10.39
C LEU A 132 -11.29 -6.09 -9.36
N TYR A 133 -11.65 -5.74 -8.12
CA TYR A 133 -10.70 -5.56 -7.03
C TYR A 133 -9.96 -6.85 -6.71
N ASN A 134 -10.68 -7.98 -6.58
CA ASN A 134 -10.06 -9.28 -6.34
C ASN A 134 -9.07 -9.66 -7.46
N ARG A 135 -9.44 -9.38 -8.72
CA ARG A 135 -8.56 -9.63 -9.86
C ARG A 135 -7.32 -8.71 -9.83
N ARG A 136 -7.48 -7.46 -9.44
CA ARG A 136 -6.38 -6.49 -9.32
C ARG A 136 -5.40 -6.96 -8.24
N ASP A 137 -5.90 -7.39 -7.09
CA ASP A 137 -5.08 -7.80 -5.96
C ASP A 137 -4.28 -9.07 -6.27
N PHE A 138 -4.82 -9.94 -7.15
CA PHE A 138 -4.09 -11.08 -7.69
C PHE A 138 -2.98 -10.69 -8.69
N LEU A 139 -3.27 -9.76 -9.61
CA LEU A 139 -2.35 -9.39 -10.69
C LEU A 139 -1.29 -8.36 -10.27
N ALA A 140 -1.60 -7.49 -9.32
CA ALA A 140 -0.75 -6.36 -8.92
C ALA A 140 0.67 -6.80 -8.50
N PRO A 141 0.87 -7.82 -7.65
CA PRO A 141 2.21 -8.24 -7.25
C PRO A 141 3.08 -8.63 -8.45
N LEU A 142 2.49 -9.25 -9.47
CA LEU A 142 3.20 -9.71 -10.65
C LEU A 142 3.53 -8.56 -11.60
N ALA A 143 2.55 -7.70 -11.88
CA ALA A 143 2.76 -6.50 -12.70
C ALA A 143 3.80 -5.55 -12.09
N GLU A 144 3.76 -5.37 -10.76
CA GLU A 144 4.77 -4.59 -10.03
C GLU A 144 6.17 -5.19 -10.20
N SER A 145 6.30 -6.51 -10.06
CA SER A 145 7.62 -7.16 -10.15
C SER A 145 8.22 -6.99 -11.55
N VAL A 146 7.41 -7.09 -12.60
CA VAL A 146 7.83 -6.82 -13.98
C VAL A 146 8.33 -5.38 -14.15
N LEU A 147 7.54 -4.40 -13.69
CA LEU A 147 7.88 -2.98 -13.80
C LEU A 147 9.15 -2.63 -13.01
N GLN A 148 9.35 -3.24 -11.83
CA GLN A 148 10.60 -3.11 -11.07
C GLN A 148 11.80 -3.66 -11.83
N GLY A 149 11.64 -4.81 -12.49
CA GLY A 149 12.67 -5.39 -13.36
C GLY A 149 13.05 -4.46 -14.51
N GLN A 150 12.04 -3.91 -15.21
CA GLN A 150 12.26 -2.97 -16.32
C GLN A 150 12.94 -1.68 -15.85
N LEU A 151 12.53 -1.13 -14.70
CA LEU A 151 13.17 0.04 -14.11
C LEU A 151 14.62 -0.21 -13.71
N ASN A 152 14.93 -1.39 -13.15
CA ASN A 152 16.29 -1.78 -12.83
C ASN A 152 17.16 -1.93 -14.09
N ALA A 153 16.62 -2.49 -15.16
CA ALA A 153 17.34 -2.62 -16.43
C ALA A 153 17.71 -1.24 -17.01
N ILE A 154 16.75 -0.32 -17.06
CA ILE A 154 16.99 1.07 -17.54
C ILE A 154 18.00 1.79 -16.64
N ALA A 155 17.89 1.62 -15.32
CA ALA A 155 18.83 2.24 -14.40
C ALA A 155 20.25 1.66 -14.51
N ALA A 156 20.38 0.37 -14.83
CA ALA A 156 21.67 -0.27 -15.09
C ALA A 156 22.32 0.31 -16.37
N GLU A 157 21.53 0.48 -17.43
CA GLU A 157 21.96 1.15 -18.67
C GLU A 157 22.40 2.60 -18.43
N ALA A 158 21.73 3.30 -17.51
CA ALA A 158 22.08 4.66 -17.12
C ALA A 158 23.29 4.74 -16.16
N GLY A 159 23.88 3.62 -15.75
CA GLY A 159 25.00 3.59 -14.79
C GLY A 159 24.60 3.94 -13.36
N LEU A 160 23.32 3.84 -13.01
CA LEU A 160 22.73 4.17 -11.71
C LEU A 160 22.62 2.96 -10.77
N THR A 161 23.29 1.85 -11.11
CA THR A 161 23.30 0.62 -10.32
C THR A 161 24.66 0.38 -9.68
N LEU A 162 24.67 -0.17 -8.48
CA LEU A 162 25.86 -0.69 -7.83
C LEU A 162 25.70 -2.21 -7.67
N GLY A 163 26.60 -2.99 -8.28
CA GLY A 163 26.55 -4.46 -8.18
C GLY A 163 25.33 -5.10 -8.85
N GLY A 164 24.77 -4.46 -9.90
CA GLY A 164 23.60 -4.96 -10.63
C GLY A 164 22.25 -4.56 -10.03
N GLN A 165 22.24 -3.84 -8.90
CA GLN A 165 21.02 -3.35 -8.25
C GLN A 165 20.98 -1.82 -8.24
N THR A 166 19.80 -1.24 -8.41
CA THR A 166 19.57 0.20 -8.24
C THR A 166 19.83 0.62 -6.80
N ILE A 167 20.46 1.78 -6.62
CA ILE A 167 20.61 2.40 -5.29
C ILE A 167 19.92 3.77 -5.30
N PRO A 168 18.84 3.95 -4.51
CA PRO A 168 18.15 2.94 -3.69
C PRO A 168 17.41 1.90 -4.54
N PRO A 169 17.10 0.70 -4.00
CA PRO A 169 16.30 -0.29 -4.71
C PRO A 169 14.96 0.30 -5.11
N ALA A 170 14.58 0.15 -6.37
CA ALA A 170 13.33 0.68 -6.90
C ALA A 170 12.08 -0.15 -6.50
N LEU A 171 12.01 -0.53 -5.22
CA LEU A 171 10.89 -1.27 -4.65
C LEU A 171 9.72 -0.30 -4.46
N TYR A 172 8.59 -0.60 -5.10
CA TYR A 172 7.35 0.13 -4.91
C TYR A 172 6.18 -0.84 -4.79
N HIS A 173 5.14 -0.43 -4.08
CA HIS A 173 3.89 -1.16 -3.94
C HIS A 173 2.74 -0.17 -4.18
N VAL A 174 1.84 -0.51 -5.10
CA VAL A 174 0.70 0.32 -5.47
C VAL A 174 -0.50 -0.17 -4.69
N THR A 175 -1.14 0.76 -3.97
CA THR A 175 -2.40 0.49 -3.29
C THR A 175 -3.50 1.42 -3.78
N PRO A 176 -4.76 1.01 -3.61
CA PRO A 176 -5.90 1.89 -3.86
C PRO A 176 -5.76 3.17 -3.03
N LEU A 177 -6.21 4.29 -3.60
CA LEU A 177 -6.16 5.57 -2.92
C LEU A 177 -7.14 5.52 -1.73
N PRO A 178 -6.68 5.79 -0.48
CA PRO A 178 -7.60 5.87 0.65
C PRO A 178 -8.62 6.99 0.43
N LEU A 179 -9.83 6.78 0.94
CA LEU A 179 -10.87 7.81 0.91
C LEU A 179 -10.57 8.89 1.95
N ALA A 180 -10.94 10.14 1.67
CA ALA A 180 -10.78 11.24 2.62
C ALA A 180 -12.15 11.68 3.16
N LEU A 181 -12.40 11.45 4.44
CA LEU A 181 -13.54 12.04 5.13
C LEU A 181 -13.21 13.47 5.53
N ILE A 182 -13.81 14.41 4.82
CA ILE A 182 -13.68 15.84 5.07
C ILE A 182 -14.89 16.34 5.85
N VAL A 183 -14.66 16.91 7.03
CA VAL A 183 -15.72 17.53 7.84
C VAL A 183 -15.59 19.05 7.76
N SER A 184 -16.68 19.71 7.39
CA SER A 184 -16.77 21.18 7.28
C SER A 184 -18.04 21.71 7.97
N PRO A 185 -17.99 22.83 8.70
CA PRO A 185 -19.18 23.56 9.14
C PRO A 185 -20.04 24.00 7.96
N ARG A 186 -21.35 24.22 8.18
CA ARG A 186 -22.27 24.68 7.13
C ARG A 186 -22.29 26.20 6.96
N ASP A 187 -21.86 26.93 7.99
CA ASP A 187 -21.90 28.39 8.09
C ASP A 187 -20.65 29.07 7.50
N ARG A 188 -19.55 28.32 7.29
CA ARG A 188 -18.30 28.83 6.72
C ARG A 188 -17.53 27.71 6.04
N ILE A 189 -16.77 28.06 5.01
CA ILE A 189 -15.89 27.13 4.30
C ILE A 189 -14.61 26.96 5.12
N GLU A 190 -14.60 25.94 5.97
CA GLU A 190 -13.47 25.60 6.82
C GLU A 190 -13.40 24.08 6.99
N GLN A 191 -12.21 23.50 6.84
CA GLN A 191 -12.00 22.08 7.08
C GLN A 191 -11.61 21.88 8.54
N ILE A 192 -12.45 21.20 9.31
CA ILE A 192 -12.24 20.94 10.74
C ILE A 192 -11.77 19.50 11.03
N ALA A 193 -11.89 18.59 10.07
CA ALA A 193 -11.26 17.27 10.12
C ALA A 193 -10.94 16.74 8.72
N ASP A 194 -9.83 16.00 8.63
CA ASP A 194 -9.42 15.16 7.50
C ASP A 194 -9.08 13.77 8.04
N ILE A 195 -9.78 12.73 7.57
CA ILE A 195 -9.55 11.37 8.04
C ILE A 195 -9.44 10.44 6.83
N SER A 196 -8.28 9.81 6.69
CA SER A 196 -8.06 8.73 5.71
C SER A 196 -8.82 7.48 6.12
N LEU A 197 -9.81 7.11 5.32
CA LEU A 197 -10.61 5.90 5.47
C LEU A 197 -10.11 4.80 4.54
N GLN A 198 -10.54 3.57 4.83
CA GLN A 198 -10.26 2.43 3.98
C GLN A 198 -10.84 2.67 2.56
N PRO A 199 -10.09 2.29 1.51
CA PRO A 199 -10.59 2.33 0.16
C PRO A 199 -11.68 1.27 -0.05
N GLY A 200 -12.61 1.54 -0.97
CA GLY A 200 -13.70 0.60 -1.31
C GLY A 200 -14.90 0.66 -0.38
N MET A 201 -14.91 1.53 0.63
CA MET A 201 -16.10 1.79 1.42
C MET A 201 -17.18 2.45 0.56
N THR A 202 -18.41 1.99 0.72
CA THR A 202 -19.56 2.61 0.03
C THR A 202 -20.12 3.75 0.87
N ALA A 203 -20.81 4.71 0.26
CA ALA A 203 -21.43 5.81 1.00
C ALA A 203 -22.55 5.39 1.98
N ALA A 204 -22.90 4.10 2.01
CA ALA A 204 -23.89 3.51 2.92
C ALA A 204 -23.28 3.00 4.24
N GLU A 205 -21.95 2.93 4.36
CA GLU A 205 -21.21 2.51 5.56
C GLU A 205 -20.67 3.70 6.35
#